data_AF-A0A1V5PVX5-F1
#
_entry.id   AF-A0A1V5PVX5-F1
#
_cell.length_a   1.000
_cell.length_b   1.000
_cell.length_c   1.000
_cell.angle_alpha   90.00
_cell.angle_beta   90.00
_cell.angle_gamma   90.00
#
_symmetry.space_group_name_H-M   'P 1'
#
loop_
_entity.id
_entity.type
_entity.pdbx_description
1 polymer ?
#
loop_
_entity_poly.entity_id
_entity_poly.type
_entity_poly.pdbx_seq_one_letter_code
_entity_poly.pdbx_strand_id
1 'polypeptide(L)'
;MTEHEELVKAREAERQAALEDIAKECIAEVRAWSVAHPQAKWDELEEAVLQARQRFGERLLQAVVEERAEVRPVPGPPCAQCGTEMHYKGPKSRYVVSSLGETQLERGYYYCPQCKVGVFPPR
;
A
#
# COMPACT_ATOMS: atom_id res chain seq x y z
N MET A 1 4.01 30.71 -10.21
CA MET A 1 3.37 29.44 -9.84
C MET A 1 2.20 29.77 -8.94
N THR A 2 1.07 29.09 -9.09
CA THR A 2 -0.09 29.33 -8.22
C THR A 2 0.13 28.63 -6.87
N GLU A 3 -0.50 29.14 -5.80
CA GLU A 3 -0.47 28.51 -4.46
C GLU A 3 -0.89 27.03 -4.52
N HIS A 4 -1.82 26.70 -5.43
CA HIS A 4 -2.23 25.33 -5.73
C HIS A 4 -1.10 24.46 -6.32
N GLU A 5 -0.30 24.99 -7.24
CA GLU A 5 0.85 24.27 -7.82
C GLU A 5 1.93 23.98 -6.78
N GLU A 6 2.14 24.88 -5.82
CA GLU A 6 3.10 24.70 -4.73
C GLU A 6 2.64 23.62 -3.75
N LEU A 7 1.35 23.59 -3.40
CA LEU A 7 0.76 22.55 -2.55
C LEU A 7 0.85 21.16 -3.19
N VAL A 8 0.59 21.05 -4.50
CA VAL A 8 0.70 19.78 -5.22
C VAL A 8 2.14 19.26 -5.19
N LYS A 9 3.12 20.13 -5.51
CA LYS A 9 4.55 19.77 -5.47
C LYS A 9 5.01 19.34 -4.08
N ALA A 10 4.58 20.04 -3.03
CA ALA A 10 4.93 19.69 -1.67
C ALA A 10 4.43 18.29 -1.30
N ARG A 11 3.20 17.95 -1.69
CA ARG A 11 2.59 16.64 -1.44
C ARG A 11 3.27 15.51 -2.25
N GLU A 12 3.66 15.79 -3.50
CA GLU A 12 4.46 14.85 -4.29
C GLU A 12 5.83 14.59 -3.66
N ALA A 13 6.51 15.63 -3.18
CA ALA A 13 7.79 15.49 -2.50
C ALA A 13 7.68 14.70 -1.18
N GLU A 14 6.62 14.94 -0.39
CA GLU A 14 6.33 14.18 0.83
C GLU A 14 6.10 12.70 0.53
N ARG A 15 5.31 12.39 -0.51
CA ARG A 15 5.08 11.01 -0.95
C ARG A 15 6.36 10.33 -1.41
N GLN A 16 7.17 11.02 -2.22
CA GLN A 16 8.47 10.52 -2.66
C GLN A 16 9.38 10.23 -1.47
N ALA A 17 9.45 11.14 -0.49
CA ALA A 17 10.23 10.94 0.72
C ALA A 17 9.76 9.71 1.53
N ALA A 18 8.44 9.53 1.67
CA ALA A 18 7.88 8.36 2.35
C ALA A 18 8.27 7.04 1.68
N LEU A 19 8.28 6.99 0.33
CA LEU A 19 8.74 5.81 -0.41
C LEU A 19 10.24 5.54 -0.22
N GLU A 20 11.05 6.60 -0.22
CA GLU A 20 12.49 6.50 0.03
C GLU A 20 12.80 6.03 1.45
N ASP A 21 12.02 6.44 2.44
CA ASP A 21 12.20 6.04 3.84
C ASP A 21 11.95 4.55 4.03
N ILE A 22 10.95 3.96 3.34
CA ILE A 22 10.75 2.50 3.31
C ILE A 22 12.03 1.79 2.82
N ALA A 23 12.66 2.29 1.74
CA ALA A 23 13.90 1.71 1.23
C ALA A 23 15.06 1.87 2.22
N LYS A 24 15.23 3.05 2.82
CA LYS A 24 16.29 3.33 3.81
C LYS A 24 16.17 2.41 5.02
N GLU A 25 14.96 2.20 5.53
CA GLU A 25 14.71 1.32 6.67
C GLU A 25 15.07 -0.13 6.37
N CYS A 26 14.67 -0.68 5.21
CA CYS A 26 15.03 -2.04 4.81
C CYS A 26 16.55 -2.20 4.61
N ILE A 27 17.22 -1.20 4.03
CA ILE A 27 18.69 -1.20 3.88
C ILE A 27 19.36 -1.16 5.26
N ALA A 28 18.88 -0.30 6.17
CA ALA A 28 19.41 -0.19 7.52
C ALA A 28 19.29 -1.51 8.29
N GLU A 29 18.17 -2.22 8.12
CA GLU A 29 17.93 -3.52 8.73
C GLU A 29 18.96 -4.57 8.24
N VAL A 30 19.15 -4.71 6.93
CA VAL A 30 20.14 -5.65 6.37
C VAL A 30 21.56 -5.30 6.83
N ARG A 31 21.91 -4.00 6.86
CA ARG A 31 23.22 -3.56 7.34
C ARG A 31 23.42 -3.87 8.82
N ALA A 32 22.42 -3.60 9.66
CA ALA A 32 22.48 -3.91 11.08
C ALA A 32 22.62 -5.41 11.32
N TRP A 33 21.85 -6.22 10.59
CA TRP A 33 21.96 -7.67 10.64
C TRP A 33 23.36 -8.14 10.21
N SER A 34 23.91 -7.63 9.11
CA SER A 34 25.25 -8.00 8.63
C SER A 34 26.35 -7.63 9.63
N VAL A 35 26.27 -6.47 10.28
CA VAL A 35 27.21 -6.08 11.35
C VAL A 35 27.14 -7.02 12.54
N ALA A 36 25.95 -7.49 12.91
CA ALA A 36 25.75 -8.46 13.99
C ALA A 36 26.23 -9.88 13.63
N HIS A 37 26.38 -10.19 12.33
CA HIS A 37 26.76 -11.52 11.83
C HIS A 37 28.02 -11.43 10.93
N PRO A 38 29.20 -11.06 11.47
CA PRO A 38 30.40 -10.83 10.67
C PRO A 38 30.96 -12.10 10.00
N GLN A 39 30.53 -13.28 10.42
CA GLN A 39 30.92 -14.57 9.86
C GLN A 39 29.80 -15.24 9.05
N ALA A 40 28.73 -14.50 8.75
CA ALA A 40 27.59 -15.01 7.97
C ALA A 40 28.07 -15.60 6.65
N LYS A 41 27.57 -16.79 6.35
CA LYS A 41 27.79 -17.46 5.07
C LYS A 41 26.88 -16.87 3.99
N TRP A 42 27.13 -17.28 2.75
CA TRP A 42 26.40 -16.79 1.58
C TRP A 42 24.88 -16.99 1.72
N ASP A 43 24.45 -18.17 2.14
CA ASP A 43 23.04 -18.53 2.33
C ASP A 43 22.36 -17.70 3.43
N GLU A 44 23.07 -17.42 4.52
CA GLU A 44 22.56 -16.56 5.60
C GLU A 44 22.43 -15.10 5.15
N LEU A 45 23.40 -14.60 4.38
CA LEU A 45 23.34 -13.26 3.76
C LEU A 45 22.18 -13.16 2.77
N GLU A 46 22.00 -14.18 1.93
CA GLU A 46 20.90 -14.25 0.97
C GLU A 46 19.55 -14.24 1.69
N GLU A 47 19.37 -15.06 2.72
CA GLU A 47 18.13 -15.12 3.50
C GLU A 47 17.82 -13.76 4.15
N ALA A 48 18.81 -13.09 4.75
CA ALA A 48 18.62 -11.77 5.33
C ALA A 48 18.16 -10.73 4.28
N VAL A 49 18.74 -10.78 3.08
CA VAL A 49 18.34 -9.91 1.96
C VAL A 49 16.94 -10.29 1.44
N LEU A 50 16.61 -11.57 1.34
CA LEU A 50 15.29 -12.05 0.89
C LEU A 50 14.18 -11.59 1.83
N GLN A 51 14.38 -11.70 3.13
CA GLN A 51 13.43 -11.23 4.14
C GLN A 51 13.23 -9.71 4.08
N ALA A 52 14.31 -8.95 3.93
CA ALA A 52 14.22 -7.50 3.78
C ALA A 52 13.52 -7.11 2.47
N ARG A 53 13.76 -7.84 1.37
CA ARG A 53 13.09 -7.65 0.09
C ARG A 53 11.58 -7.91 0.19
N GLN A 54 11.17 -8.93 0.94
CA GLN A 54 9.75 -9.20 1.17
C GLN A 54 9.10 -8.04 1.93
N ARG A 55 9.67 -7.62 3.07
CA ARG A 55 9.15 -6.48 3.86
C ARG A 55 9.09 -5.19 3.04
N PHE A 56 10.12 -4.93 2.24
CA PHE A 56 10.13 -3.81 1.31
C PHE A 56 8.96 -3.86 0.33
N GLY A 57 8.72 -5.03 -0.28
CA GLY A 57 7.63 -5.24 -1.22
C GLY A 57 6.25 -5.05 -0.59
N GLU A 58 6.01 -5.60 0.60
CA GLU A 58 4.77 -5.44 1.35
C GLU A 58 4.46 -3.96 1.63
N ARG A 59 5.44 -3.21 2.16
CA ARG A 59 5.29 -1.79 2.51
C ARG A 59 5.19 -0.89 1.29
N LEU A 60 5.97 -1.15 0.24
CA LEU A 60 5.91 -0.37 -0.99
C LEU A 60 4.55 -0.54 -1.67
N LEU A 61 4.01 -1.77 -1.73
CA LEU A 61 2.69 -2.00 -2.29
C LEU A 61 1.60 -1.30 -1.47
N GLN A 62 1.70 -1.35 -0.13
CA GLN A 62 0.78 -0.62 0.75
C GLN A 62 0.77 0.88 0.41
N ALA A 63 1.94 1.52 0.42
CA ALA A 63 2.06 2.96 0.16
C ALA A 63 1.51 3.36 -1.22
N VAL A 64 1.83 2.58 -2.27
CA VAL A 64 1.34 2.83 -3.63
C VAL A 64 -0.20 2.66 -3.73
N VAL A 65 -0.78 1.72 -2.98
CA VAL A 65 -2.24 1.54 -2.95
C VAL A 65 -2.92 2.67 -2.18
N GLU A 66 -2.35 3.09 -1.05
CA GLU A 66 -2.85 4.20 -0.22
C GLU A 66 -2.81 5.53 -0.97
N GLU A 67 -1.74 5.81 -1.72
CA GLU A 67 -1.65 6.99 -2.58
C GLU A 67 -2.80 7.06 -3.60
N ARG A 68 -3.21 5.91 -4.14
CA ARG A 68 -4.36 5.80 -5.06
C ARG A 68 -5.70 5.83 -4.34
N ALA A 69 -5.75 5.49 -3.05
CA ALA A 69 -6.99 5.38 -2.28
C ALA A 69 -7.61 6.74 -1.94
N GLU A 70 -6.87 7.84 -2.05
CA GLU A 70 -7.39 9.20 -1.90
C GLU A 70 -8.51 9.53 -2.90
N VAL A 71 -8.59 8.81 -4.02
CA VAL A 71 -9.67 8.96 -4.99
C VAL A 71 -10.90 8.18 -4.53
N ARG A 72 -11.77 8.81 -3.73
CA ARG A 72 -13.15 8.34 -3.54
C ARG A 72 -13.92 8.62 -4.83
N PRO A 73 -14.30 7.60 -5.62
CA PRO A 73 -15.13 7.82 -6.81
C PRO A 73 -16.46 8.47 -6.42
N VAL A 74 -16.80 9.54 -7.15
CA VAL A 74 -18.10 10.21 -7.14
C VAL A 74 -18.56 10.34 -8.60
N PRO A 75 -19.66 9.70 -9.02
CA PRO A 75 -20.50 8.78 -8.24
C PRO A 75 -19.76 7.51 -7.81
N GLY A 76 -20.29 6.78 -6.83
CA GLY A 76 -19.76 5.50 -6.37
C GLY A 76 -19.72 4.44 -7.49
N PRO A 77 -18.94 3.36 -7.31
CA PRO A 77 -18.84 2.29 -8.31
C PRO A 77 -20.21 1.62 -8.52
N PRO A 78 -20.54 1.19 -9.75
CA PRO A 78 -21.77 0.46 -10.01
C PRO A 78 -21.70 -0.96 -9.45
N CYS A 79 -22.84 -1.49 -9.00
CA CYS A 79 -22.93 -2.89 -8.58
C CYS A 79 -22.74 -3.83 -9.79
N ALA A 80 -21.82 -4.79 -9.69
CA ALA A 80 -21.57 -5.75 -10.77
C ALA A 80 -22.78 -6.66 -11.09
N GLN A 81 -23.79 -6.72 -10.22
CA GLN A 81 -24.99 -7.54 -10.42
C GLN A 81 -26.18 -6.76 -11.01
N CYS A 82 -26.46 -5.56 -10.51
CA CYS A 82 -27.64 -4.79 -10.92
C CYS A 82 -27.34 -3.41 -11.53
N GLY A 83 -26.08 -2.99 -11.58
CA GLY A 83 -25.66 -1.68 -12.10
C GLY A 83 -25.92 -0.49 -11.16
N THR A 84 -26.73 -0.64 -10.12
CA THR A 84 -27.05 0.43 -9.16
C THR A 84 -25.79 0.96 -8.48
N GLU A 85 -25.68 2.29 -8.37
CA GLU A 85 -24.60 2.96 -7.65
C GLU A 85 -24.49 2.41 -6.21
N MET A 86 -23.29 1.99 -5.83
CA MET A 86 -23.05 1.46 -4.49
C MET A 86 -22.77 2.57 -3.49
N HIS A 87 -23.33 2.44 -2.29
CA HIS A 87 -23.14 3.43 -1.22
C HIS A 87 -21.81 3.22 -0.52
N TYR A 88 -21.06 4.31 -0.36
CA TYR A 88 -19.88 4.34 0.49
C TYR A 88 -20.24 4.10 1.95
N LYS A 89 -19.49 3.22 2.63
CA LYS A 89 -19.71 2.80 4.03
C LYS A 89 -18.49 3.09 4.93
N GLY A 90 -17.58 3.95 4.50
CA GLY A 90 -16.35 4.26 5.22
C GLY A 90 -15.17 3.40 4.75
N PRO A 91 -13.97 3.70 5.27
CA PRO A 91 -12.80 2.87 5.04
C PRO A 91 -12.94 1.53 5.76
N LYS A 92 -12.31 0.50 5.22
CA LYS A 92 -12.09 -0.77 5.89
C LYS A 92 -10.64 -1.20 5.69
N SER A 93 -10.08 -1.88 6.68
CA SER A 93 -8.77 -2.51 6.57
C SER A 93 -8.93 -4.00 6.27
N ARG A 94 -8.14 -4.54 5.34
CA ARG A 94 -7.97 -5.99 5.15
C ARG A 94 -6.53 -6.33 4.81
N TYR A 95 -6.11 -7.52 5.23
CA TYR A 95 -4.88 -8.13 4.75
C TYR A 95 -5.13 -8.82 3.40
N VAL A 96 -4.26 -8.56 2.43
CA VAL A 96 -4.26 -9.19 1.12
C VAL A 96 -2.95 -9.93 0.95
N VAL A 97 -3.05 -11.23 0.68
CA VAL A 97 -1.90 -12.08 0.37
C VAL A 97 -1.60 -11.97 -1.12
N SER A 98 -0.35 -11.69 -1.45
CA SER A 98 0.17 -11.57 -2.82
C SER A 98 1.51 -12.27 -2.94
N SER A 99 2.12 -12.23 -4.13
CA SER A 99 3.50 -12.71 -4.32
C SER A 99 4.55 -11.88 -3.58
N LEU A 100 4.19 -10.69 -3.10
CA LEU A 100 5.06 -9.84 -2.28
C LEU A 100 4.96 -10.15 -0.79
N GLY A 101 4.02 -11.01 -0.38
CA GLY A 101 3.71 -11.30 1.01
C GLY A 101 2.35 -10.77 1.43
N GLU A 102 2.16 -10.50 2.72
CA GLU A 102 0.90 -10.04 3.28
C GLU A 102 0.91 -8.52 3.45
N THR A 103 -0.04 -7.84 2.80
CA THR A 103 -0.13 -6.37 2.82
C THR A 103 -1.44 -5.93 3.43
N GLN A 104 -1.39 -5.03 4.42
CA GLN A 104 -2.59 -4.38 4.94
C GLN A 104 -3.04 -3.28 3.98
N LEU A 105 -4.29 -3.32 3.54
CA LEU A 105 -4.89 -2.29 2.71
C LEU A 105 -6.03 -1.62 3.47
N GLU A 106 -6.03 -0.29 3.52
CA GLU A 106 -7.16 0.52 3.96
C GLU A 106 -7.81 1.22 2.76
N ARG A 107 -9.03 0.81 2.39
CA ARG A 107 -9.75 1.37 1.23
C ARG A 107 -11.24 1.58 1.50
N GLY A 108 -11.89 2.31 0.61
CA GLY A 108 -13.33 2.51 0.68
C GLY A 108 -14.11 1.20 0.54
N TYR A 109 -15.01 0.95 1.48
CA TYR A 109 -15.99 -0.14 1.41
C TYR A 109 -17.29 0.38 0.81
N TYR A 110 -17.82 -0.33 -0.19
CA TYR A 110 -19.06 0.04 -0.86
C TYR A 110 -20.09 -1.07 -0.74
N TYR A 111 -21.35 -0.71 -0.60
CA TYR A 111 -22.46 -1.64 -0.40
C TYR A 111 -23.64 -1.33 -1.32
N CYS A 112 -24.13 -2.35 -2.02
CA CYS A 112 -25.33 -2.26 -2.85
C CYS A 112 -26.57 -2.53 -2.00
N PRO A 113 -27.54 -1.61 -1.90
CA PRO A 113 -28.75 -1.80 -1.09
C PRO A 113 -29.73 -2.79 -1.74
N GLN A 114 -29.69 -2.95 -3.07
CA GLN A 114 -30.59 -3.82 -3.82
C GLN A 114 -30.14 -5.28 -3.81
N CYS A 115 -28.88 -5.54 -4.16
CA CYS A 115 -28.30 -6.88 -4.18
C CYS A 115 -27.75 -7.35 -2.83
N LYS A 116 -27.62 -6.44 -1.84
CA LYS A 116 -27.05 -6.71 -0.52
C LYS A 116 -25.61 -7.25 -0.55
N VAL A 117 -24.84 -6.85 -1.55
CA VAL A 117 -23.43 -7.22 -1.72
C VAL A 117 -22.50 -6.06 -1.38
N GLY A 118 -21.37 -6.38 -0.76
CA GLY A 118 -20.30 -5.43 -0.49
C GLY A 118 -19.09 -5.65 -1.40
N VAL A 119 -18.39 -4.58 -1.78
CA VAL A 119 -17.13 -4.65 -2.52
C VAL A 119 -16.00 -3.96 -1.76
N PHE A 120 -14.86 -4.64 -1.69
CA PHE A 120 -13.62 -4.17 -1.10
C PHE A 120 -12.43 -4.95 -1.69
N PRO A 121 -11.38 -4.27 -2.17
CA PRO A 121 -11.40 -2.91 -2.70
C PRO A 121 -12.23 -2.86 -4.01
N PRO A 122 -12.86 -1.73 -4.38
CA PRO A 122 -13.45 -1.60 -5.71
C PRO A 122 -12.35 -1.67 -6.78
N ARG A 123 -12.65 -2.37 -7.88
CA ARG A 123 -11.77 -2.52 -9.05
C ARG A 123 -11.55 -1.20 -9.76
#